data_AF-K9DWJ5-F1
#
_entry.id   AF-K9DWJ5-F1
#
_cell.length_a   1.000
_cell.length_b   1.000
_cell.length_c   1.000
_cell.angle_alpha   90.00
_cell.angle_beta   90.00
_cell.angle_gamma   90.00
#
_symmetry.space_group_name_H-M   'P 1'
#
loop_
_entity.id
_entity.type
_entity.pdbx_description
1 polymer ?
#
loop_
_entity_poly.entity_id
_entity_poly.type
_entity_poly.pdbx_seq_one_letter_code
_entity_poly.pdbx_strand_id
1 'polypeptide(L)'
;MRTKLLFGILLLVSIISFMSCDDDNSENTPLEPFQIEKQSYEVIKDGYTHIYIHNGSGKINFSIEDPQIIDASYQEGTSDNSCLGIVRIEGKQKGETRITLTDPTTQETEILKMKVIDRYLVYGIEESNHPALKSNIVMYLINNEKRDCYFFPYVDSEHKVSNKLIARGTYDFSVKTEHGTEVSAIPYLTLTYPADEKGNFTDATIPPTPHEFRFMMEEGATSYAVLGLIQHYLNVDWEALTPKDTSTRNDIIISPTLKMTVDDTNYSITGTFNSIPAIPEGTLD
;
A
#
# COMPACT_ATOMS: atom_id res chain seq x y z
N MET A 1 -80.09 23.52 36.74
CA MET A 1 -79.79 24.15 35.43
C MET A 1 -78.88 25.34 35.70
N ARG A 2 -77.66 25.36 35.13
CA ARG A 2 -76.75 26.50 34.79
C ARG A 2 -76.60 27.62 35.83
N THR A 3 -75.43 28.13 36.25
CA THR A 3 -74.11 28.47 35.67
C THR A 3 -73.48 29.40 36.75
N LYS A 4 -72.19 29.65 36.96
CA LYS A 4 -71.09 30.05 36.07
C LYS A 4 -69.83 30.18 36.97
N LEU A 5 -68.68 29.87 36.38
CA LEU A 5 -67.31 30.07 36.86
C LEU A 5 -66.95 31.57 36.87
N LEU A 6 -66.07 32.06 37.76
CA LEU A 6 -64.99 33.03 37.42
C LEU A 6 -64.10 33.43 38.64
N PHE A 7 -62.80 33.13 38.49
CA PHE A 7 -61.60 33.92 38.82
C PHE A 7 -61.25 34.34 40.27
N GLY A 8 -60.04 33.93 40.68
CA GLY A 8 -59.25 34.56 41.74
C GLY A 8 -57.76 34.31 41.49
N ILE A 9 -57.04 35.39 41.18
CA ILE A 9 -55.59 35.50 40.98
C ILE A 9 -54.87 35.34 42.33
N LEU A 10 -53.78 34.57 42.39
CA LEU A 10 -52.67 34.88 43.29
C LEU A 10 -51.34 34.36 42.71
N LEU A 11 -50.38 35.28 42.68
CA LEU A 11 -49.00 35.16 42.23
C LEU A 11 -48.16 35.45 43.48
N LEU A 12 -47.27 34.54 43.94
CA LEU A 12 -45.96 34.85 44.53
C LEU A 12 -45.19 33.58 45.03
N VAL A 13 -44.02 33.35 44.42
CA VAL A 13 -42.68 33.19 45.05
C VAL A 13 -42.28 31.86 45.74
N SER A 14 -41.48 31.11 44.95
CA SER A 14 -40.11 30.62 45.25
C SER A 14 -39.85 29.59 46.36
N ILE A 15 -39.51 28.37 45.95
CA ILE A 15 -38.35 27.62 46.48
C ILE A 15 -37.63 26.98 45.28
N ILE A 16 -36.44 27.51 44.97
CA ILE A 16 -35.46 26.86 44.11
C ILE A 16 -34.97 25.64 44.87
N SER A 17 -35.37 24.44 44.44
CA SER A 17 -34.71 23.21 44.84
C SER A 17 -33.60 22.95 43.83
N PHE A 18 -32.36 23.16 44.24
CA PHE A 18 -31.21 22.55 43.58
C PHE A 18 -31.35 21.04 43.76
N MET A 19 -31.98 20.36 42.80
CA MET A 19 -31.68 18.95 42.58
C MET A 19 -30.34 18.93 41.84
N SER A 20 -29.28 18.76 42.61
CA SER A 20 -28.04 18.16 42.11
C SER A 20 -28.42 16.77 41.61
N CYS A 21 -28.55 16.61 40.30
CA CYS A 21 -28.53 15.29 39.70
C CYS A 21 -27.10 14.78 39.84
N ASP A 22 -26.86 13.98 40.88
CA ASP A 22 -25.85 12.93 40.77
C ASP A 22 -26.38 11.93 39.74
N ASP A 23 -26.08 12.18 38.47
CA ASP A 23 -26.10 11.13 37.45
C ASP A 23 -24.76 10.39 37.52
N ASP A 24 -24.54 9.66 38.62
CA ASP A 24 -23.64 8.50 38.65
C ASP A 24 -24.33 7.32 37.97
N ASN A 25 -24.72 7.51 36.70
CA ASN A 25 -25.00 6.42 35.78
C ASN A 25 -23.82 6.35 34.81
N SER A 26 -22.71 5.77 35.27
CA SER A 26 -21.88 5.03 34.33
C SER A 26 -22.74 3.87 33.83
N GLU A 27 -23.47 4.11 32.75
CA GLU A 27 -24.16 3.05 32.02
C GLU A 27 -23.09 1.99 31.72
N ASN A 28 -23.18 0.84 32.40
CA ASN A 28 -22.49 -0.39 32.03
C ASN A 28 -23.10 -0.87 30.71
N THR A 29 -22.88 -0.11 29.63
CA THR A 29 -23.17 -0.55 28.29
C THR A 29 -22.33 -1.81 28.07
N PRO A 30 -22.96 -2.97 27.77
CA PRO A 30 -22.21 -4.19 27.53
C PRO A 30 -21.18 -3.93 26.43
N LEU A 31 -19.93 -4.30 26.68
CA LEU A 31 -18.89 -4.24 25.66
C LEU A 31 -19.34 -5.08 24.46
N GLU A 32 -19.20 -4.54 23.25
CA GLU A 32 -19.39 -5.35 22.05
C GLU A 32 -18.36 -6.48 22.02
N PRO A 33 -18.73 -7.69 21.54
CA PRO A 33 -17.79 -8.80 21.42
C PRO A 33 -16.57 -8.43 20.58
N PHE A 34 -15.39 -8.87 21.01
CA PHE A 34 -14.16 -8.73 20.25
C PHE A 34 -14.19 -9.64 19.02
N GLN A 35 -14.06 -9.04 17.84
CA GLN A 35 -14.07 -9.75 16.56
C GLN A 35 -13.25 -9.00 15.52
N ILE A 36 -12.54 -9.76 14.68
CA ILE A 36 -11.82 -9.24 13.50
C ILE A 36 -12.52 -9.75 12.24
N GLU A 37 -12.91 -8.83 11.35
CA GLU A 37 -13.66 -9.18 10.12
C GLU A 37 -12.84 -10.07 9.18
N LYS A 38 -11.54 -9.80 9.08
CA LYS A 38 -10.64 -10.47 8.14
C LYS A 38 -9.71 -11.43 8.86
N GLN A 39 -9.63 -12.67 8.39
CA GLN A 39 -8.89 -13.75 9.07
C GLN A 39 -7.51 -14.05 8.43
N SER A 40 -7.11 -13.26 7.43
CA SER A 40 -5.85 -13.44 6.70
C SER A 40 -5.31 -12.08 6.27
N TYR A 41 -4.02 -11.84 6.42
CA TYR A 41 -3.38 -10.59 6.00
C TYR A 41 -2.04 -10.86 5.31
N GLU A 42 -1.74 -10.03 4.32
CA GLU A 42 -0.42 -9.97 3.70
C GLU A 42 0.34 -8.75 4.22
N VAL A 43 1.64 -8.93 4.47
CA VAL A 43 2.56 -7.86 4.87
C VAL A 43 3.80 -7.93 4.01
N ILE A 44 4.25 -6.80 3.49
CA ILE A 44 5.48 -6.73 2.70
C ILE A 44 6.68 -6.99 3.61
N LYS A 45 7.66 -7.79 3.15
CA LYS A 45 8.93 -7.96 3.86
C LYS A 45 9.62 -6.61 4.12
N ASP A 46 10.11 -6.39 5.33
CA ASP A 46 10.64 -5.11 5.84
C ASP A 46 9.62 -3.95 5.82
N GLY A 47 8.35 -4.26 5.55
CA GLY A 47 7.22 -3.34 5.61
C GLY A 47 6.32 -3.65 6.79
N TYR A 48 5.18 -2.96 6.84
CA TYR A 48 4.19 -3.17 7.89
C TYR A 48 2.76 -3.07 7.37
N THR A 49 1.84 -3.63 8.14
CA THR A 49 0.39 -3.46 7.97
C THR A 49 -0.26 -3.22 9.33
N HIS A 50 -1.45 -2.64 9.33
CA HIS A 50 -2.21 -2.37 10.54
C HIS A 50 -3.47 -3.21 10.60
N ILE A 51 -3.74 -3.74 11.77
CA ILE A 51 -5.02 -4.35 12.14
C ILE A 51 -5.67 -3.38 13.12
N TYR A 52 -6.80 -2.82 12.70
CA TYR A 52 -7.56 -1.85 13.48
C TYR A 52 -8.59 -2.58 14.35
N ILE A 53 -8.69 -2.18 15.62
CA ILE A 53 -9.58 -2.76 16.62
C ILE A 53 -10.71 -1.78 16.88
N HIS A 54 -11.96 -2.22 16.67
CA HIS A 54 -13.15 -1.35 16.76
C HIS A 54 -14.17 -1.83 17.81
N ASN A 55 -14.02 -3.04 18.32
CA ASN A 55 -14.92 -3.67 19.29
C ASN A 55 -14.13 -4.27 20.46
N GLY A 56 -14.81 -4.91 21.40
CA GLY A 56 -14.21 -5.36 22.66
C GLY A 56 -13.88 -4.19 23.58
N SER A 57 -12.87 -4.41 24.43
CA SER A 57 -12.31 -3.41 25.33
C SER A 57 -11.28 -2.48 24.68
N GLY A 58 -10.92 -2.74 23.42
CA GLY A 58 -9.86 -2.03 22.70
C GLY A 58 -8.44 -2.51 23.01
N LYS A 59 -8.22 -3.13 24.17
CA LYS A 59 -6.92 -3.65 24.60
C LYS A 59 -6.67 -5.02 24.00
N ILE A 60 -5.45 -5.26 23.52
CA ILE A 60 -5.09 -6.53 22.90
C ILE A 60 -3.76 -7.06 23.47
N ASN A 61 -3.80 -8.31 23.92
CA ASN A 61 -2.62 -9.15 24.06
C ASN A 61 -2.45 -9.99 22.79
N PHE A 62 -1.21 -10.33 22.43
CA PHE A 62 -0.96 -11.17 21.26
C PHE A 62 0.13 -12.22 21.50
N SER A 63 0.03 -13.32 20.77
CA SER A 63 1.07 -14.34 20.65
C SER A 63 1.29 -14.69 19.18
N ILE A 64 2.56 -14.89 18.80
CA ILE A 64 2.99 -15.16 17.44
C ILE A 64 3.54 -16.58 17.39
N GLU A 65 3.04 -17.42 16.49
CA GLU A 65 3.49 -18.80 16.35
C GLU A 65 4.95 -18.88 15.90
N ASP A 66 5.34 -18.05 14.93
CA ASP A 66 6.73 -17.94 14.45
C ASP A 66 7.20 -16.47 14.38
N PRO A 67 7.94 -15.98 15.40
CA PRO A 67 8.46 -14.61 15.45
C PRO A 67 9.68 -14.37 14.54
N GLN A 68 10.15 -15.38 13.80
CA GLN A 68 11.12 -15.18 12.72
C GLN A 68 10.46 -14.60 11.47
N ILE A 69 9.16 -14.88 11.26
CA ILE A 69 8.41 -14.45 10.08
C ILE A 69 7.88 -13.03 10.26
N ILE A 70 7.26 -12.71 11.40
CA ILE A 70 6.71 -11.37 11.69
C ILE A 70 7.14 -10.85 13.06
N ASP A 71 6.98 -9.54 13.27
CA ASP A 71 6.89 -8.91 14.59
C ASP A 71 5.51 -8.24 14.75
N ALA A 72 5.12 -7.96 15.98
CA ALA A 72 3.91 -7.21 16.27
C ALA A 72 4.10 -6.24 17.43
N SER A 73 3.45 -5.08 17.34
CA SER A 73 3.32 -4.13 18.43
C SER A 73 1.88 -3.64 18.55
N TYR A 74 1.50 -3.26 19.77
CA TYR A 74 0.18 -2.72 20.06
C TYR A 74 0.29 -1.26 20.44
N GLN A 75 -0.63 -0.46 19.92
CA GLN A 75 -0.86 0.92 20.32
C GLN A 75 -2.32 1.10 20.70
N GLU A 76 -2.57 1.80 21.80
CA GLU A 76 -3.92 2.19 22.20
C GLU A 76 -4.52 3.20 21.19
N GLY A 77 -5.84 3.16 21.06
CA GLY A 77 -6.61 3.95 20.12
C GLY A 77 -6.46 5.48 20.26
N THR A 78 -7.02 6.21 19.29
CA THR A 78 -7.00 7.68 19.25
C THR A 78 -8.13 8.28 20.08
N SER A 79 -7.99 9.56 20.45
CA SER A 79 -8.92 10.28 21.33
C SER A 79 -10.35 10.46 20.77
N ASP A 80 -10.59 10.13 19.50
CA ASP A 80 -11.89 10.23 18.84
C ASP A 80 -12.75 8.96 18.97
N ASN A 81 -12.28 7.93 19.69
CA ASN A 81 -12.97 6.67 19.99
C ASN A 81 -13.45 5.85 18.77
N SER A 82 -13.09 6.24 17.54
CA SER A 82 -13.45 5.52 16.31
C SER A 82 -12.62 4.24 16.10
N CYS A 83 -11.42 4.23 16.67
CA CYS A 83 -10.49 3.10 16.70
C CYS A 83 -10.03 2.92 18.14
N LEU A 84 -10.29 1.76 18.73
CA LEU A 84 -9.99 1.46 20.14
C LEU A 84 -8.56 0.98 20.35
N GLY A 85 -7.93 0.41 19.32
CA GLY A 85 -6.55 -0.05 19.35
C GLY A 85 -6.01 -0.37 17.97
N ILE A 86 -4.69 -0.41 17.83
CA ILE A 86 -4.01 -0.73 16.58
C ILE A 86 -2.95 -1.78 16.88
N VAL A 87 -3.02 -2.91 16.18
CA VAL A 87 -1.92 -3.89 16.14
C VAL A 87 -1.15 -3.64 14.85
N ARG A 88 0.11 -3.20 14.98
CA ARG A 88 1.03 -3.05 13.85
C ARG A 88 1.82 -4.33 13.67
N ILE A 89 1.71 -4.93 12.48
CA ILE A 89 2.44 -6.15 12.10
C ILE A 89 3.58 -5.76 11.16
N GLU A 90 4.79 -6.20 11.47
CA GLU A 90 5.97 -6.03 10.62
C GLU A 90 6.37 -7.34 9.96
N GLY A 91 6.66 -7.32 8.66
CA GLY A 91 7.17 -8.49 7.94
C GLY A 91 8.69 -8.61 8.07
N LYS A 92 9.22 -9.75 8.50
CA LYS A 92 10.68 -9.96 8.68
C LYS A 92 11.24 -10.92 7.63
N GLN A 93 10.63 -12.10 7.52
CA GLN A 93 11.08 -13.16 6.63
C GLN A 93 9.91 -13.67 5.81
N LYS A 94 10.14 -13.91 4.51
CA LYS A 94 9.15 -14.52 3.63
C LYS A 94 8.67 -15.86 4.21
N GLY A 95 7.36 -16.04 4.30
CA GLY A 95 6.74 -17.22 4.89
C GLY A 95 5.34 -16.92 5.41
N GLU A 96 4.69 -17.95 5.97
CA GLU A 96 3.38 -17.86 6.59
C GLU A 96 3.46 -18.22 8.07
N THR A 97 2.72 -17.50 8.90
CA THR A 97 2.60 -17.74 10.34
C THR A 97 1.21 -17.37 10.82
N ARG A 98 0.93 -17.54 12.11
CA ARG A 98 -0.32 -17.10 12.72
C ARG A 98 -0.04 -16.21 13.91
N ILE A 99 -0.92 -15.24 14.11
CA ILE A 99 -0.99 -14.41 15.30
C ILE A 99 -2.32 -14.65 15.99
N THR A 100 -2.29 -14.90 17.29
CA THR A 100 -3.48 -14.95 18.12
C THR A 100 -3.62 -13.61 18.84
N LEU A 101 -4.75 -12.96 18.66
CA LEU A 101 -5.14 -11.75 19.37
C LEU A 101 -6.12 -12.13 20.48
N THR A 102 -5.96 -11.54 21.66
CA THR A 102 -6.80 -11.81 22.82
C THR A 102 -7.19 -10.50 23.49
N ASP A 103 -8.50 -10.26 23.58
CA ASP A 103 -9.02 -9.19 24.43
C ASP A 103 -8.91 -9.64 25.91
N PRO A 104 -8.15 -8.94 26.76
CA PRO A 104 -7.93 -9.37 28.14
C PRO A 104 -9.16 -9.18 29.03
N THR A 105 -10.14 -8.38 28.60
CA THR A 105 -11.36 -8.08 29.34
C THR A 105 -12.47 -9.08 29.00
N THR A 106 -12.72 -9.33 27.72
CA THR A 106 -13.75 -10.28 27.28
C THR A 106 -13.25 -11.73 27.24
N GLN A 107 -11.93 -11.93 27.22
CA GLN A 107 -11.23 -13.22 27.04
C GLN A 107 -11.46 -13.87 25.67
N GLU A 108 -12.07 -13.16 24.73
CA GLU A 108 -12.28 -13.64 23.36
C GLU A 108 -10.97 -13.60 22.57
N THR A 109 -10.84 -14.54 21.64
CA THR A 109 -9.61 -14.75 20.88
C THR A 109 -9.90 -14.84 19.38
N GLU A 110 -9.07 -14.17 18.59
CA GLU A 110 -9.11 -14.22 17.12
C GLU A 110 -7.74 -14.72 16.61
N ILE A 111 -7.73 -15.67 15.68
CA ILE A 111 -6.48 -16.25 15.16
C ILE A 111 -6.36 -15.92 13.67
N LEU A 112 -5.43 -15.02 13.37
CA LEU A 112 -5.24 -14.48 12.03
C LEU A 112 -4.08 -15.17 11.32
N LYS A 113 -4.28 -15.51 10.05
CA LYS A 113 -3.19 -15.98 9.18
C LYS A 113 -2.40 -14.77 8.69
N MET A 114 -1.08 -14.87 8.77
CA MET A 114 -0.15 -13.83 8.32
C MET A 114 0.75 -14.39 7.24
N LYS A 115 0.85 -13.68 6.12
CA LYS A 115 1.74 -14.01 5.01
C LYS A 115 2.69 -12.86 4.73
N VAL A 116 3.99 -13.12 4.79
CA VAL A 116 5.00 -12.14 4.40
C VAL A 116 5.29 -12.31 2.92
N ILE A 117 4.96 -11.29 2.13
CA ILE A 117 5.16 -11.26 0.68
C ILE A 117 6.46 -10.55 0.31
N ASP A 118 6.96 -10.80 -0.90
CA ASP A 118 8.14 -10.13 -1.42
C ASP A 118 7.96 -8.61 -1.47
N ARG A 119 9.08 -7.89 -1.33
CA ARG A 119 9.11 -6.45 -1.59
C ARG A 119 8.78 -6.19 -3.04
N TYR A 120 8.10 -5.08 -3.31
CA TYR A 120 7.83 -4.64 -4.67
C TYR A 120 7.88 -3.13 -4.79
N LEU A 121 8.04 -2.66 -6.01
CA LEU A 121 7.94 -1.25 -6.37
C LEU A 121 6.82 -1.08 -7.39
N VAL A 122 5.99 -0.06 -7.20
CA VAL A 122 4.85 0.25 -8.06
C VAL A 122 5.23 1.37 -9.01
N TYR A 123 4.90 1.24 -10.28
CA TYR A 123 4.94 2.31 -11.26
C TYR A 123 3.53 2.57 -11.77
N GLY A 124 2.94 3.69 -11.33
CA GLY A 124 1.62 4.12 -11.79
C GLY A 124 1.76 4.92 -13.08
N ILE A 125 1.16 4.42 -14.17
CA ILE A 125 1.24 5.07 -15.48
C ILE A 125 0.19 6.16 -15.57
N GLU A 126 0.67 7.40 -15.68
CA GLU A 126 -0.14 8.61 -15.76
C GLU A 126 -0.46 8.94 -17.22
N GLU A 127 0.58 8.99 -18.07
CA GLU A 127 0.45 9.34 -19.49
C GLU A 127 1.20 8.33 -20.34
N SER A 128 0.56 7.80 -21.38
CA SER A 128 1.23 6.89 -22.30
C SER A 128 0.55 6.82 -23.66
N ASN A 129 1.37 6.73 -24.71
CA ASN A 129 0.93 6.37 -26.06
C ASN A 129 1.39 4.95 -26.46
N HIS A 130 1.92 4.15 -25.53
CA HIS A 130 2.34 2.77 -25.78
C HIS A 130 1.13 1.83 -25.90
N PRO A 131 1.14 0.84 -26.83
CA PRO A 131 0.02 -0.08 -27.06
C PRO A 131 -0.40 -0.92 -25.84
N ALA A 132 0.54 -1.58 -25.16
CA ALA A 132 0.26 -2.32 -23.91
C ALA A 132 0.17 -1.42 -22.66
N LEU A 133 1.22 -0.65 -22.38
CA LEU A 133 1.39 0.16 -21.18
C LEU A 133 0.60 1.47 -21.21
N LYS A 134 -0.74 1.39 -21.30
CA LYS A 134 -1.64 2.55 -21.36
C LYS A 134 -1.72 3.29 -20.02
N SER A 135 -2.19 4.54 -20.05
CA SER A 135 -2.66 5.24 -18.85
C SER A 135 -3.66 4.38 -18.07
N ASN A 136 -3.66 4.53 -16.74
CA ASN A 136 -4.51 3.80 -15.80
C ASN A 136 -4.13 2.32 -15.68
N ILE A 137 -2.86 2.00 -15.93
CA ILE A 137 -2.25 0.74 -15.56
C ILE A 137 -1.24 1.00 -14.45
N VAL A 138 -1.26 0.15 -13.43
CA VAL A 138 -0.18 0.05 -12.45
C VAL A 138 0.66 -1.18 -12.76
N MET A 139 1.97 -0.98 -12.78
CA MET A 139 2.96 -2.04 -12.92
C MET A 139 3.62 -2.30 -11.57
N TYR A 140 3.61 -3.56 -11.13
CA TYR A 140 4.33 -4.01 -9.95
C TYR A 140 5.60 -4.73 -10.38
N LEU A 141 6.75 -4.28 -9.88
CA LEU A 141 8.04 -4.93 -10.04
C LEU A 141 8.37 -5.67 -8.75
N ILE A 142 8.41 -7.01 -8.78
CA ILE A 142 8.58 -7.84 -7.59
C ILE A 142 10.05 -8.15 -7.36
N ASN A 143 10.53 -7.89 -6.14
CA ASN A 143 11.87 -8.22 -5.69
C ASN A 143 11.96 -9.70 -5.25
N ASN A 144 11.70 -10.60 -6.19
CA ASN A 144 11.94 -12.02 -6.04
C ASN A 144 13.05 -12.49 -7.00
N GLU A 145 13.48 -13.75 -6.89
CA GLU A 145 14.56 -14.29 -7.71
C GLU A 145 14.27 -14.25 -9.21
N LYS A 146 12.99 -14.37 -9.60
CA LYS A 146 12.55 -14.38 -10.99
C LYS A 146 12.41 -12.99 -11.60
N ARG A 147 12.43 -11.94 -10.77
CA ARG A 147 12.08 -10.58 -11.15
C ARG A 147 10.70 -10.54 -11.84
N ASP A 148 9.69 -11.11 -11.20
CA ASP A 148 8.33 -11.11 -11.75
C ASP A 148 7.77 -9.68 -11.83
N CYS A 149 6.94 -9.41 -12.83
CA CYS A 149 6.16 -8.17 -12.92
C CYS A 149 4.68 -8.45 -13.20
N TYR A 150 3.81 -7.58 -12.67
CA TYR A 150 2.35 -7.71 -12.78
C TYR A 150 1.73 -6.39 -13.22
N PHE A 151 0.74 -6.49 -14.10
CA PHE A 151 0.02 -5.33 -14.65
C PHE A 151 -1.44 -5.40 -14.25
N PHE A 152 -1.93 -4.36 -13.58
CA PHE A 152 -3.33 -4.25 -13.18
C PHE A 152 -3.96 -2.95 -13.67
N PRO A 153 -5.26 -2.94 -13.94
CA PRO A 153 -6.01 -1.71 -14.15
C PRO A 153 -6.06 -0.91 -12.84
N TYR A 154 -5.86 0.39 -12.95
CA TYR A 154 -6.07 1.35 -11.88
C TYR A 154 -7.33 2.17 -12.17
N VAL A 155 -8.15 2.36 -11.14
CA VAL A 155 -9.42 3.08 -11.23
C VAL A 155 -9.26 4.39 -10.47
N ASP A 156 -8.92 5.46 -11.19
CA ASP A 156 -8.64 6.78 -10.60
C ASP A 156 -9.80 7.29 -9.73
N SER A 157 -11.04 7.10 -10.19
CA SER A 157 -12.23 7.56 -9.46
C SER A 157 -12.38 6.91 -8.09
N GLU A 158 -11.86 5.69 -7.92
CA GLU A 158 -11.96 4.92 -6.68
C GLU A 158 -10.65 4.92 -5.90
N HIS A 159 -9.57 5.48 -6.47
CA HIS A 159 -8.20 5.39 -5.95
C HIS A 159 -7.80 3.94 -5.62
N LYS A 160 -8.19 3.00 -6.48
CA LYS A 160 -8.07 1.55 -6.24
C LYS A 160 -7.57 0.78 -7.46
N VAL A 161 -6.91 -0.33 -7.17
CA VAL A 161 -6.47 -1.31 -8.17
C VAL A 161 -7.56 -2.33 -8.37
N SER A 162 -7.83 -2.69 -9.62
CA SER A 162 -8.73 -3.78 -9.92
C SER A 162 -8.07 -5.12 -9.60
N ASN A 163 -8.80 -6.06 -9.01
CA ASN A 163 -8.32 -7.42 -8.77
C ASN A 163 -8.17 -8.26 -10.07
N LYS A 164 -8.52 -7.70 -11.23
CA LYS A 164 -8.40 -8.39 -12.52
C LYS A 164 -7.03 -8.13 -13.12
N LEU A 165 -6.15 -9.14 -13.07
CA LEU A 165 -4.85 -9.11 -13.71
C LEU A 165 -4.97 -8.89 -15.24
N ILE A 166 -4.18 -7.98 -15.79
CA ILE A 166 -4.06 -7.77 -17.25
C ILE A 166 -3.07 -8.77 -17.82
N ALA A 167 -1.85 -8.78 -17.27
CA ALA A 167 -0.76 -9.62 -17.71
C ALA A 167 0.25 -9.82 -16.57
N ARG A 168 1.07 -10.86 -16.73
CA ARG A 168 2.28 -11.09 -15.92
C ARG A 168 3.48 -11.23 -16.85
N GLY A 169 4.65 -10.91 -16.32
CA GLY A 169 5.90 -11.05 -17.04
C GLY A 169 7.08 -11.14 -16.08
N THR A 170 8.26 -10.94 -16.63
CA THR A 170 9.47 -10.70 -15.86
C THR A 170 10.08 -9.37 -16.27
N TYR A 171 11.04 -8.89 -15.47
CA TYR A 171 11.77 -7.68 -15.79
C TYR A 171 13.28 -7.84 -15.55
N ASP A 172 14.06 -6.99 -16.21
CA ASP A 172 15.48 -6.84 -15.94
C ASP A 172 15.91 -5.37 -16.12
N PHE A 173 17.02 -5.00 -15.51
CA PHE A 173 17.61 -3.67 -15.67
C PHE A 173 18.98 -3.79 -16.36
N SER A 174 19.22 -2.91 -17.32
CA SER A 174 20.52 -2.79 -17.97
C SER A 174 20.93 -1.33 -18.10
N VAL A 175 22.18 -1.09 -18.46
CA VAL A 175 22.70 0.24 -18.76
C VAL A 175 23.41 0.17 -20.10
N LYS A 176 23.07 1.10 -20.99
CA LYS A 176 23.76 1.28 -22.28
C LYS A 176 24.56 2.57 -22.26
N THR A 177 25.73 2.54 -22.89
CA THR A 177 26.57 3.73 -23.03
C THR A 177 26.30 4.37 -24.37
N GLU A 178 25.94 5.65 -24.38
CA GLU A 178 25.84 6.44 -25.61
C GLU A 178 27.08 7.32 -25.77
N HIS A 179 27.63 7.32 -26.98
CA HIS A 179 28.80 8.11 -27.33
C HIS A 179 28.38 9.43 -27.97
N GLY A 180 28.26 10.47 -27.15
CA GLY A 180 28.13 11.87 -27.57
C GLY A 180 29.42 12.67 -27.35
N THR A 181 29.30 13.97 -27.08
CA THR A 181 30.42 14.81 -26.58
C THR A 181 30.88 14.41 -25.18
N GLU A 182 30.00 13.77 -24.41
CA GLU A 182 30.28 13.14 -23.13
C GLU A 182 29.74 11.69 -23.14
N VAL A 183 30.36 10.82 -22.35
CA VAL A 183 29.94 9.42 -22.20
C VAL A 183 28.86 9.38 -21.12
N SER A 184 27.62 9.07 -21.50
CA SER A 184 26.50 8.95 -20.55
C SER A 184 26.06 7.49 -20.43
N ALA A 185 25.94 7.03 -19.19
CA ALA A 185 25.36 5.74 -18.85
C ALA A 185 23.85 5.88 -18.71
N ILE A 186 23.08 5.18 -19.55
CA ILE A 186 21.63 5.32 -19.61
C ILE A 186 20.98 4.02 -19.17
N PRO A 187 20.17 4.04 -18.09
CA PRO A 187 19.42 2.87 -17.65
C PRO A 187 18.29 2.49 -18.62
N TYR A 188 18.04 1.20 -18.70
CA TYR A 188 16.93 0.59 -19.41
C TYR A 188 16.20 -0.39 -18.50
N LEU A 189 14.87 -0.40 -18.59
CA LEU A 189 14.01 -1.45 -18.07
C LEU A 189 13.61 -2.36 -19.23
N THR A 190 13.90 -3.65 -19.13
CA THR A 190 13.40 -4.64 -20.07
C THR A 190 12.22 -5.35 -19.43
N LEU A 191 11.04 -5.27 -20.03
CA LEU A 191 9.88 -6.04 -19.63
C LEU A 191 9.67 -7.21 -20.59
N THR A 192 9.53 -8.42 -20.07
CA THR A 192 9.27 -9.61 -20.87
C THR A 192 7.87 -10.12 -20.60
N TYR A 193 6.95 -9.90 -21.54
CA TYR A 193 5.54 -10.28 -21.41
C TYR A 193 4.96 -10.77 -22.75
N PRO A 194 3.86 -11.56 -22.73
CA PRO A 194 3.16 -11.95 -23.96
C PRO A 194 2.55 -10.74 -24.67
N ALA A 195 2.94 -10.51 -25.92
CA ALA A 195 2.45 -9.42 -26.74
C ALA A 195 2.04 -9.86 -28.15
N ASP A 196 1.05 -9.18 -28.73
CA ASP A 196 0.70 -9.35 -30.14
C ASP A 196 1.70 -8.60 -31.05
N GLU A 197 1.54 -8.75 -32.37
CA GLU A 197 2.35 -8.03 -33.38
C GLU A 197 2.28 -6.50 -33.26
N LYS A 198 1.28 -5.97 -32.55
CA LYS A 198 1.09 -4.53 -32.30
C LYS A 198 1.60 -4.11 -30.93
N GLY A 199 2.20 -5.01 -30.14
CA GLY A 199 2.72 -4.73 -28.81
C GLY A 199 1.64 -4.57 -27.74
N ASN A 200 0.42 -5.06 -27.94
CA ASN A 200 -0.60 -5.12 -26.87
C ASN A 200 -0.41 -6.38 -26.03
N PHE A 201 -0.81 -6.32 -24.76
CA PHE A 201 -0.88 -7.52 -23.92
C PHE A 201 -1.75 -8.61 -24.55
N THR A 202 -1.31 -9.85 -24.42
CA THR A 202 -2.04 -11.04 -24.89
C THR A 202 -2.10 -12.10 -23.79
N ASP A 203 -2.79 -13.21 -24.07
CA ASP A 203 -2.83 -14.33 -23.15
C ASP A 203 -1.47 -15.08 -23.08
N ALA A 204 -1.33 -15.94 -22.08
CA ALA A 204 -0.10 -16.68 -21.83
C ALA A 204 0.23 -17.77 -22.88
N THR A 205 -0.58 -17.91 -23.94
CA THR A 205 -0.34 -18.90 -25.00
C THR A 205 0.68 -18.42 -26.03
N ILE A 206 0.92 -17.11 -26.10
CA ILE A 206 1.98 -16.52 -26.92
C ILE A 206 3.27 -16.45 -26.09
N PRO A 207 4.42 -16.90 -26.63
CA PRO A 207 5.70 -16.76 -25.94
C PRO A 207 6.00 -15.31 -25.57
N PRO A 208 6.41 -15.02 -24.33
CA PRO A 208 6.81 -13.67 -23.93
C PRO A 208 7.94 -13.12 -24.78
N THR A 209 7.86 -11.84 -25.12
CA THR A 209 8.90 -11.11 -25.86
C THR A 209 9.49 -9.99 -25.02
N PRO A 210 10.78 -9.67 -25.17
CA PRO A 210 11.39 -8.54 -24.47
C PRO A 210 10.98 -7.21 -25.10
N HIS A 211 10.69 -6.23 -24.25
CA HIS A 211 10.38 -4.85 -24.61
C HIS A 211 11.30 -3.94 -23.78
N GLU A 212 12.21 -3.22 -24.45
CA GLU A 212 13.18 -2.35 -23.79
C GLU A 212 12.66 -0.91 -23.69
N PHE A 213 12.81 -0.33 -22.49
CA PHE A 213 12.36 1.02 -22.16
C PHE A 213 13.55 1.83 -21.66
N ARG A 214 13.97 2.82 -22.44
CA ARG A 214 15.02 3.78 -22.11
C ARG A 214 14.54 4.76 -21.04
N PHE A 215 15.33 4.98 -20.01
CA PHE A 215 15.02 5.98 -18.99
C PHE A 215 15.39 7.37 -19.49
N MET A 216 14.44 8.31 -19.41
CA MET A 216 14.71 9.72 -19.66
C MET A 216 15.21 10.35 -18.37
N MET A 217 16.53 10.43 -18.26
CA MET A 217 17.21 11.10 -17.15
C MET A 217 17.21 12.61 -17.44
N GLU A 218 16.29 13.37 -16.87
CA GLU A 218 16.41 14.84 -16.89
C GLU A 218 17.61 15.25 -16.02
N GLU A 219 18.31 16.32 -16.41
CA GLU A 219 19.38 16.93 -15.61
C GLU A 219 18.78 17.54 -14.31
N GLY A 220 18.59 16.71 -13.28
CA GLY A 220 17.97 17.12 -12.03
C GLY A 220 17.83 16.00 -10.98
N ALA A 221 17.47 16.39 -9.75
CA ALA A 221 17.38 15.51 -8.58
C ALA A 221 16.32 14.40 -8.68
N THR A 222 15.29 14.56 -9.52
CA THR A 222 14.21 13.58 -9.74
C THR A 222 14.74 12.25 -10.29
N SER A 223 15.72 12.30 -11.20
CA SER A 223 16.31 11.12 -11.84
C SER A 223 17.07 10.24 -10.84
N TYR A 224 17.80 10.84 -9.90
CA TYR A 224 18.55 10.10 -8.87
C TYR A 224 17.64 9.51 -7.79
N ALA A 225 16.55 10.21 -7.44
CA ALA A 225 15.55 9.69 -6.51
C ALA A 225 14.90 8.39 -7.04
N VAL A 226 14.59 8.35 -8.35
CA VAL A 226 14.06 7.15 -9.02
C VAL A 226 15.04 5.98 -8.92
N LEU A 227 16.33 6.20 -9.24
CA LEU A 227 17.34 5.16 -9.12
C LEU A 227 17.51 4.67 -7.67
N GLY A 228 17.50 5.59 -6.71
CA GLY A 228 17.57 5.27 -5.28
C GLY A 228 16.40 4.40 -4.80
N LEU A 229 15.18 4.68 -5.28
CA LEU A 229 13.99 3.86 -4.98
C LEU A 229 14.11 2.46 -5.58
N ILE A 230 14.49 2.35 -6.86
CA ILE A 230 14.70 1.06 -7.51
C ILE A 230 15.78 0.26 -6.79
N GLN A 231 16.90 0.89 -6.40
CA GLN A 231 17.96 0.25 -5.63
C GLN A 231 17.44 -0.25 -4.28
N HIS A 232 16.69 0.58 -3.54
CA HIS A 232 16.20 0.24 -2.21
C HIS A 232 15.14 -0.87 -2.21
N TYR A 233 14.18 -0.82 -3.13
CA TYR A 233 13.06 -1.77 -3.15
C TYR A 233 13.39 -3.05 -3.91
N LEU A 234 14.20 -2.96 -4.96
CA LEU A 234 14.47 -4.05 -5.89
C LEU A 234 15.90 -4.58 -5.79
N ASN A 235 16.74 -4.07 -4.87
CA ASN A 235 18.13 -4.49 -4.72
C ASN A 235 18.92 -4.43 -6.04
N VAL A 236 18.71 -3.37 -6.83
CA VAL A 236 19.44 -3.15 -8.08
C VAL A 236 20.77 -2.49 -7.76
N ASP A 237 21.86 -3.13 -8.17
CA ASP A 237 23.21 -2.57 -8.05
C ASP A 237 23.54 -1.75 -9.30
N TRP A 238 23.26 -0.45 -9.23
CA TRP A 238 23.58 0.47 -10.33
C TRP A 238 25.08 0.63 -10.55
N GLU A 239 25.93 0.42 -9.56
CA GLU A 239 27.40 0.46 -9.73
C GLU A 239 27.90 -0.75 -10.51
N ALA A 240 27.29 -1.93 -10.34
CA ALA A 240 27.57 -3.09 -11.18
C ALA A 240 27.09 -2.90 -12.63
N LEU A 241 26.12 -2.02 -12.85
CA LEU A 241 25.56 -1.71 -14.17
C LEU A 241 26.23 -0.49 -14.84
N THR A 242 26.94 0.38 -14.11
CA THR A 242 27.59 1.59 -14.63
C THR A 242 29.13 1.47 -14.62
N PRO A 243 29.87 2.06 -15.57
CA PRO A 243 31.31 2.26 -15.42
C PRO A 243 31.56 3.20 -14.23
N LYS A 244 32.47 2.83 -13.32
CA LYS A 244 32.78 3.57 -12.08
C LYS A 244 33.06 5.05 -12.35
N ASP A 245 32.05 5.88 -12.14
CA ASP A 245 32.16 7.16 -11.46
C ASP A 245 30.76 7.76 -11.22
N THR A 246 30.65 8.45 -10.09
CA THR A 246 29.53 9.30 -9.63
C THR A 246 28.33 8.63 -8.95
N SER A 247 28.52 8.32 -7.66
CA SER A 247 27.46 8.20 -6.65
C SER A 247 27.26 9.54 -5.95
N THR A 248 26.00 10.02 -5.88
CA THR A 248 25.55 10.95 -4.84
C THR A 248 24.12 10.58 -4.40
N ARG A 249 24.00 10.10 -3.17
CA ARG A 249 22.72 9.97 -2.45
C ARG A 249 22.17 11.36 -2.14
N ASN A 250 20.92 11.62 -2.48
CA ASN A 250 20.17 12.76 -1.96
C ASN A 250 18.81 12.29 -1.44
N ASP A 251 18.60 12.44 -0.13
CA ASP A 251 17.33 12.23 0.57
C ASP A 251 16.42 13.45 0.39
N ILE A 252 15.88 13.66 -0.81
CA ILE A 252 14.82 14.67 -1.04
C ILE A 252 13.61 13.96 -1.64
N ILE A 253 12.47 14.04 -0.95
CA ILE A 253 11.18 13.60 -1.46
C ILE A 253 10.74 14.60 -2.54
N ILE A 254 11.19 14.33 -3.76
CA ILE A 254 10.60 14.85 -5.00
C ILE A 254 9.73 13.72 -5.54
N SER A 255 8.56 14.04 -6.10
CA SER A 255 7.73 13.05 -6.80
C SER A 255 8.61 12.25 -7.76
N PRO A 256 8.80 10.93 -7.56
CA PRO A 256 9.76 10.13 -8.32
C PRO A 256 9.14 9.75 -9.68
N THR A 257 8.87 10.78 -10.47
CA THR A 257 8.32 10.66 -11.80
C THR A 257 9.43 10.26 -12.75
N LEU A 258 9.20 9.19 -13.51
CA LEU A 258 10.09 8.71 -14.55
C LEU A 258 9.34 8.74 -15.87
N LYS A 259 9.98 9.31 -16.89
CA LYS A 259 9.58 9.13 -18.28
C LYS A 259 10.44 8.03 -18.91
N MET A 260 9.79 7.08 -19.55
CA MET A 260 10.41 6.01 -20.33
C MET A 260 10.08 6.19 -21.82
N THR A 261 11.02 5.85 -22.69
CA THR A 261 10.84 5.87 -24.15
C THR A 261 11.26 4.54 -24.78
N VAL A 262 10.80 4.27 -26.00
CA VAL A 262 11.26 3.11 -26.79
C VAL A 262 12.05 3.63 -27.99
N ASP A 263 13.28 3.15 -28.15
CA ASP A 263 14.19 3.58 -29.21
C ASP A 263 13.56 3.40 -30.60
N ASP A 264 13.90 4.31 -31.52
CA ASP A 264 13.38 4.35 -32.91
C ASP A 264 11.86 4.44 -33.06
N THR A 265 11.14 4.78 -31.99
CA THR A 265 9.70 5.02 -32.00
C THR A 265 9.35 6.39 -31.41
N ASN A 266 8.07 6.77 -31.50
CA ASN A 266 7.53 7.91 -30.77
C ASN A 266 6.87 7.50 -29.44
N TYR A 267 7.08 6.27 -28.97
CA TYR A 267 6.46 5.80 -27.73
C TYR A 267 7.10 6.43 -26.51
N SER A 268 6.25 6.89 -25.61
CA SER A 268 6.61 7.48 -24.34
C SER A 268 5.60 7.09 -23.28
N ILE A 269 6.11 6.75 -22.11
CA ILE A 269 5.34 6.39 -20.92
C ILE A 269 5.85 7.26 -19.79
N THR A 270 4.97 8.01 -19.15
CA THR A 270 5.27 8.83 -17.97
C THR A 270 4.45 8.31 -16.81
N GLY A 271 5.08 8.21 -15.66
CA GLY A 271 4.46 7.68 -14.45
C GLY A 271 5.33 7.90 -13.24
N THR A 272 4.80 7.56 -12.08
CA THR A 272 5.43 7.82 -10.80
C THR A 272 5.69 6.51 -10.06
N PHE A 273 6.90 6.36 -9.51
CA PHE A 273 7.23 5.23 -8.64
C PHE A 273 6.69 5.42 -7.22
N ASN A 274 6.15 4.37 -6.62
CA ASN A 274 5.60 4.42 -5.28
C ASN A 274 5.60 3.01 -4.63
N SER A 275 5.22 2.92 -3.36
CA SER A 275 4.89 1.66 -2.67
C SER A 275 3.38 1.39 -2.60
N ILE A 276 2.57 2.36 -3.03
CA ILE A 276 1.11 2.27 -3.11
C ILE A 276 0.63 2.48 -4.56
N PRO A 277 -0.57 1.99 -4.93
CA PRO A 277 -1.47 1.15 -4.14
C PRO A 277 -0.92 -0.26 -3.88
N ALA A 278 -1.40 -0.91 -2.81
CA ALA A 278 -1.03 -2.29 -2.48
C ALA A 278 -1.37 -3.24 -3.64
N ILE A 279 -0.51 -4.23 -3.89
CA ILE A 279 -0.81 -5.29 -4.86
C ILE A 279 -2.06 -6.05 -4.40
N PRO A 280 -2.97 -6.46 -5.30
CA PRO A 280 -4.13 -7.27 -4.91
C PRO A 280 -3.72 -8.52 -4.13
N GLU A 281 -4.37 -8.76 -3.00
CA GLU A 281 -4.04 -9.89 -2.13
C GLU A 281 -4.19 -11.24 -2.84
N GLY A 282 -3.34 -12.21 -2.49
CA GLY A 282 -3.28 -13.51 -3.12
C GLY A 282 -2.59 -13.51 -4.49
N THR A 283 -2.04 -12.38 -4.95
CA THR A 283 -1.27 -12.32 -6.20
C THR A 283 0.10 -12.97 -6.05
N LEU A 284 0.75 -12.78 -4.89
CA LEU A 284 2.10 -13.28 -4.65
C LEU A 284 2.07 -14.55 -3.80
N ASP A 285 2.95 -15.48 -4.14
CA ASP A 285 3.20 -16.72 -3.39
C ASP A 285 4.08 -16.50 -2.16
#